data_AF-A0A6N8NSP3-F1
#
_entry.id   AF-A0A6N8NSP3-F1
#
_cell.length_a   1.000
_cell.length_b   1.000
_cell.length_c   1.000
_cell.angle_alpha   90.00
_cell.angle_beta   90.00
_cell.angle_gamma   90.00
#
_symmetry.space_group_name_H-M   'P 1'
#
loop_
_entity.id
_entity.type
_entity.pdbx_description
1 polymer ?
#
loop_
_entity_poly.entity_id
_entity_poly.type
_entity_poly.pdbx_seq_one_letter_code
_entity_poly.pdbx_strand_id
1 'polypeptide(L)' 'EMTLQANHELLTLTLPQGWLTQHPLGKEIIAQESQWQSYVHWPLEVH' A
#
# COMPACT_ATOMS: atom_id res chain seq x y z
N GLU A 1 14.05 1.59 0.98
CA GLU A 1 13.66 0.26 1.51
C GLU A 1 12.15 0.14 1.45
N MET A 2 11.60 -1.08 1.53
CA MET A 2 10.15 -1.31 1.52
C MET A 2 9.72 -1.71 2.93
N THR A 3 8.78 -0.99 3.53
CA THR A 3 8.30 -1.25 4.89
C THR A 3 6.79 -1.23 4.93
N LEU A 4 6.20 -2.12 5.74
CA LEU A 4 4.78 -2.12 6.06
C LEU A 4 4.64 -1.92 7.57
N GLN A 5 3.87 -0.93 7.97
CA GLN A 5 3.59 -0.60 9.35
C GLN A 5 2.09 -0.70 9.60
N ALA A 6 1.70 -1.26 10.73
CA ALA A 6 0.32 -1.29 11.19
C ALA A 6 0.21 -0.43 12.46
N ASN A 7 -0.64 0.59 12.42
CA ASN A 7 -0.90 1.46 13.56
C ASN A 7 -2.41 1.50 13.84
N HIS A 8 -2.82 0.81 14.90
CA HIS A 8 -4.23 0.58 15.25
C HIS A 8 -5.01 -0.07 14.10
N GLU A 9 -5.72 0.73 13.31
CA GLU A 9 -6.53 0.29 12.17
C GLU A 9 -6.05 0.91 10.85
N LEU A 10 -4.81 1.40 10.81
CA LEU A 10 -4.20 2.00 9.63
C LEU A 10 -2.96 1.20 9.22
N LEU A 11 -2.91 0.83 7.94
CA LEU A 11 -1.73 0.23 7.32
C LEU A 11 -0.98 1.29 6.52
N THR A 12 0.33 1.42 6.75
CA THR A 12 1.21 2.33 6.00
C THR A 12 2.27 1.51 5.27
N LEU A 13 2.22 1.51 3.95
CA LEU A 13 3.19 0.88 3.06
C LEU A 13 4.13 1.95 2.52
N THR A 14 5.39 1.94 2.94
CA THR A 14 6.44 2.79 2.36
C THR A 14 7.16 2.03 1.26
N LEU A 15 7.21 2.62 0.08
CA LEU A 15 7.89 2.07 -1.09
C LEU A 15 9.15 2.89 -1.40
N PRO A 16 10.17 2.29 -2.03
CA PRO A 16 11.28 3.04 -2.58
C PRO A 16 10.81 4.08 -3.61
N GLN A 17 11.49 5.22 -3.67
CA GLN A 17 11.19 6.26 -4.67
C GLN A 17 11.24 5.67 -6.09
N GLY A 18 10.17 5.91 -6.85
CA GLY A 18 10.06 5.44 -8.24
C GLY A 18 9.64 3.97 -8.40
N TRP A 19 9.45 3.21 -7.31
CA TRP A 19 9.06 1.80 -7.39
C TRP A 19 7.74 1.60 -8.13
N LEU A 20 6.73 2.42 -7.85
CA LEU A 20 5.43 2.37 -8.53
C LEU A 20 5.52 2.68 -10.03
N THR A 21 6.53 3.46 -10.44
CA THR A 21 6.78 3.79 -11.85
C THR A 21 7.56 2.66 -12.54
N GLN A 22 8.45 1.98 -11.82
CA GLN A 22 9.24 0.86 -12.31
C GLN A 22 8.45 -0.46 -12.35
N HIS A 23 7.40 -0.58 -11.54
CA HIS A 23 6.57 -1.79 -11.41
C HIS A 23 5.08 -1.46 -11.61
N PRO A 24 4.61 -1.26 -12.86
CA PRO A 24 3.22 -0.90 -13.16
C PRO A 24 2.21 -1.94 -12.66
N LEU A 25 2.52 -3.24 -12.78
CA LEU A 25 1.67 -4.31 -12.23
C LEU A 25 1.61 -4.26 -10.69
N GLY A 26 2.74 -3.95 -10.04
CA GLY A 26 2.79 -3.79 -8.59
C GLY A 26 1.92 -2.64 -8.10
N LYS A 27 1.91 -1.53 -8.83
CA LYS A 27 1.00 -0.40 -8.58
C LYS A 27 -0.46 -0.81 -8.67
N GLU A 28 -0.85 -1.59 -9.67
CA GLU A 28 -2.23 -2.08 -9.81
C GLU A 28 -2.64 -2.99 -8.66
N ILE A 29 -1.76 -3.92 -8.26
CA ILE A 29 -2.00 -4.82 -7.12
C ILE A 29 -2.19 -4.01 -5.82
N ILE A 30 -1.32 -3.04 -5.56
CA ILE A 30 -1.43 -2.19 -4.36
C ILE A 30 -2.72 -1.37 -4.37
N ALA A 31 -3.14 -0.89 -5.53
CA ALA A 31 -4.42 -0.19 -5.67
C ALA A 31 -5.60 -1.11 -5.35
N GLN A 32 -5.59 -2.36 -5.81
CA GLN A 32 -6.61 -3.35 -5.46
C GLN A 32 -6.62 -3.68 -3.98
N GLU A 33 -5.44 -3.91 -3.40
CA GLU A 33 -5.29 -4.20 -1.97
C GLU A 33 -5.82 -3.04 -1.13
N SER A 34 -5.53 -1.79 -1.49
CA SER A 34 -6.05 -0.61 -0.81
C SER A 34 -7.58 -0.56 -0.79
N GLN A 35 -8.25 -1.02 -1.87
CA GLN A 35 -9.71 -1.13 -1.90
C GLN A 35 -10.23 -2.23 -0.96
N TRP A 36 -9.57 -3.39 -0.93
CA TRP A 36 -9.97 -4.50 -0.06
C TRP A 36 -9.73 -4.20 1.42
N GLN A 37 -8.62 -3.54 1.74
CA GLN A 37 -8.24 -3.13 3.07
C GLN A 37 -9.21 -2.09 3.64
N SER A 38 -9.70 -1.17 2.81
CA SER A 38 -10.79 -0.24 3.18
C SER A 38 -12.10 -0.97 3.54
N TYR A 39 -12.42 -2.07 2.85
CA TYR A 39 -13.63 -2.86 3.11
C TYR A 39 -13.61 -3.57 4.46
N VAL A 40 -12.42 -3.95 4.95
CA VAL A 40 -12.24 -4.60 6.27
C VAL A 40 -11.90 -3.60 7.38
N HIS A 41 -12.17 -2.30 7.15
CA HIS A 41 -11.90 -1.20 8.08
C HIS A 41 -10.43 -0.99 8.43
N TRP A 42 -9.51 -1.44 7.58
CA TRP A 42 -8.06 -1.28 7.76
C TRP A 42 -7.46 -0.51 6.59
N PRO A 43 -7.74 0.80 6.39
CA PRO A 43 -7.21 1.56 5.26
C PRO A 43 -5.71 1.38 5.05
N LEU A 44 -5.30 1.24 3.79
CA LEU A 44 -3.90 1.14 3.37
C LEU A 44 -3.45 2.45 2.70
N GLU A 45 -2.52 3.15 3.35
CA GLU A 45 -1.82 4.32 2.82
C GLU A 45 -0.48 3.92 2.23
N VAL A 46 -0.13 4.52 1.08
CA VAL A 46 1.08 4.19 0.33
C VAL A 46 1.95 5.44 0.19
N HIS A 47 3.21 5.37 0.62
CA HIS A 47 4.18 6.48 0.67
C HIS A 47 5.42 6.20 -0.16
#